data_AF-A0A524PAW7-F1
#
_entry.id   AF-A0A524PAW7-F1
#
_cell.length_a   1.000
_cell.length_b   1.000
_cell.length_c   1.000
_cell.angle_alpha   90.00
_cell.angle_beta   90.00
_cell.angle_gamma   90.00
#
_symmetry.space_group_name_H-M   'P 1'
#
loop_
_entity.id
_entity.type
_entity.pdbx_description
1 polymer ?
#
loop_
_entity_poly.entity_id
_entity_poly.type
_entity_poly.pdbx_seq_one_letter_code
_entity_poly.pdbx_strand_id
1 'polypeptide(L)'
;MVSPATQPATPTDQASKIVRRELRDFLRSHDQRRRQLPRSILVGLIVGLVAVAFRLSLLEAERFRYFLVALAREHPWWAPALPVLLGTCGAAIAVYLVRRVAPEASGSGIPQVKAVLHDTRRMRRRVLPVKFFGGIAGIGGGLVLGREGPTIHMGAAIGQMVSGWVSCTPRERRTLIAAGAGAGLAAAFNAPLAGLVFVLEEVQRDFSPAVFTATLVASAVADVTTRLLLGQLPVFHVTTNAIPSLVALPVALVVGA
;
A
#
# COMPACT_ATOMS: atom_id res chain seq x y z
N MET A 1 48.95 -4.83 -45.64
CA MET A 1 47.55 -4.43 -45.40
C MET A 1 47.51 -3.66 -44.09
N VAL A 2 47.53 -2.33 -44.16
CA VAL A 2 47.46 -1.45 -42.97
C VAL A 2 45.99 -1.22 -42.66
N SER A 3 45.57 -1.59 -41.46
CA SER A 3 44.21 -1.36 -40.94
C SER A 3 43.90 0.15 -40.95
N PRO A 4 42.74 0.62 -41.42
CA PRO A 4 42.43 2.04 -41.38
C PRO A 4 42.27 2.47 -39.92
N ALA A 5 43.11 3.38 -39.47
CA ALA A 5 43.00 4.01 -38.16
C ALA A 5 41.62 4.68 -38.05
N THR A 6 40.82 4.27 -37.07
CA THR A 6 39.62 4.96 -36.62
C THR A 6 39.99 6.40 -36.24
N GLN A 7 39.66 7.36 -37.10
CA GLN A 7 39.84 8.77 -36.81
C GLN A 7 39.02 9.15 -35.57
N PRO A 8 39.58 9.92 -34.61
CA PRO A 8 38.83 10.38 -33.45
C PRO A 8 37.70 11.32 -33.88
N ALA A 9 36.49 11.06 -33.38
CA ALA A 9 35.30 11.85 -33.70
C ALA A 9 35.52 13.34 -33.34
N THR A 10 35.13 14.24 -34.24
CA THR A 10 35.26 15.68 -34.05
C THR A 10 34.40 16.17 -32.86
N PRO A 11 34.79 17.25 -32.16
CA PRO A 11 34.08 17.75 -30.97
C PRO A 11 32.59 18.01 -31.21
N THR A 12 32.24 18.47 -32.41
CA THR A 12 30.86 18.73 -32.88
C THR A 12 30.04 17.43 -32.98
N ASP A 13 30.67 16.31 -33.34
CA ASP A 13 30.04 15.01 -33.49
C ASP A 13 29.77 14.36 -32.12
N GLN A 14 30.63 14.62 -31.12
CA GLN A 14 30.38 14.22 -29.72
C GLN A 14 29.25 15.03 -29.07
N ALA A 15 29.24 16.36 -29.27
CA ALA A 15 28.18 17.23 -28.75
C ALA A 15 26.81 16.84 -29.32
N SER A 16 26.72 16.55 -30.62
CA SER A 16 25.46 16.12 -31.26
C SER A 16 24.97 14.76 -30.73
N LYS A 17 25.88 13.83 -30.42
CA LYS A 17 25.55 12.53 -29.81
C LYS A 17 25.02 12.68 -28.38
N ILE A 18 25.59 13.58 -27.59
CA ILE A 18 25.12 13.89 -26.23
C ILE A 18 23.72 14.50 -26.29
N VAL A 19 23.52 15.54 -27.11
CA VAL A 19 22.20 16.17 -27.27
C VAL A 19 21.14 15.18 -27.77
N ARG A 20 21.47 14.33 -28.75
CA ARG A 20 20.56 13.27 -29.23
C ARG A 20 20.26 12.18 -28.19
N ARG A 21 21.15 11.98 -27.21
CA ARG A 21 20.94 11.06 -26.09
C ARG A 21 20.01 11.69 -25.06
N GLU A 22 20.32 12.91 -24.62
CA GLU A 22 19.49 13.70 -23.71
C GLU A 22 18.06 13.88 -24.24
N LEU A 23 17.91 14.24 -25.52
CA LEU A 23 16.59 14.40 -26.13
C LEU A 23 15.82 13.08 -26.18
N ARG A 24 16.48 11.95 -26.45
CA ARG A 24 15.86 10.62 -26.41
C ARG A 24 15.43 10.26 -25.00
N ASP A 25 16.27 10.53 -24.00
CA ASP A 25 15.98 10.24 -22.60
C ASP A 25 14.82 11.12 -22.09
N PHE A 26 14.79 12.40 -22.49
CA PHE A 26 13.68 13.30 -22.24
C PHE A 26 12.37 12.81 -22.86
N LEU A 27 12.36 12.50 -24.16
CA LEU A 27 11.17 12.03 -24.87
C LEU A 27 10.66 10.69 -24.31
N ARG A 28 11.57 9.75 -23.99
CA ARG A 28 11.22 8.48 -23.34
C ARG A 28 10.59 8.69 -21.97
N SER A 29 11.13 9.60 -21.17
CA SER A 29 10.57 9.93 -19.85
C SER A 29 9.16 10.52 -19.97
N HIS A 30 8.90 11.31 -21.02
CA HIS A 30 7.62 11.95 -21.27
C HIS A 30 6.54 10.94 -21.69
N ASP A 31 6.86 10.03 -22.62
CA ASP A 31 5.92 9.00 -23.07
C ASP A 31 5.63 7.98 -21.96
N GLN A 32 6.66 7.62 -21.17
CA GLN A 32 6.50 6.75 -20.01
C GLN A 32 5.56 7.37 -18.96
N ARG A 33 5.71 8.67 -18.64
CA ARG A 33 4.80 9.38 -17.73
C ARG A 33 3.36 9.39 -18.23
N ARG A 34 3.14 9.69 -19.52
CA ARG A 34 1.81 9.70 -20.14
C ARG A 34 1.10 8.36 -20.02
N ARG A 35 1.82 7.25 -20.20
CA ARG A 35 1.25 5.90 -20.04
C ARG A 35 1.04 5.51 -18.59
N GLN A 36 1.89 5.96 -17.67
CA GLN A 36 1.83 5.59 -16.25
C GLN A 36 0.73 6.31 -15.47
N LEU A 37 0.41 7.56 -15.83
CA LEU A 37 -0.62 8.36 -15.17
C LEU A 37 -2.00 7.67 -15.12
N PRO A 38 -2.63 7.31 -16.25
CA PRO A 38 -3.97 6.71 -16.24
C PRO A 38 -3.97 5.36 -15.49
N ARG A 39 -2.89 4.60 -15.59
CA ARG A 39 -2.72 3.33 -14.87
C ARG A 39 -2.66 3.54 -13.36
N SER A 40 -1.96 4.58 -12.91
CA SER A 40 -1.83 4.92 -11.48
C SER A 40 -3.13 5.45 -10.91
N ILE A 41 -3.89 6.24 -11.68
CA ILE A 41 -5.25 6.68 -11.33
C ILE A 41 -6.16 5.47 -11.16
N LEU A 42 -6.14 4.53 -12.12
CA LEU A 42 -6.95 3.32 -12.05
C LEU A 42 -6.60 2.46 -10.82
N VAL A 43 -5.30 2.28 -10.53
CA VAL A 43 -4.86 1.60 -9.31
C VAL A 43 -5.38 2.32 -8.07
N GLY A 44 -5.15 3.64 -7.95
CA GLY A 44 -5.59 4.42 -6.81
C GLY A 44 -7.11 4.34 -6.58
N LEU A 45 -7.91 4.42 -7.64
CA LEU A 45 -9.36 4.32 -7.57
C LEU A 45 -9.81 2.95 -7.04
N ILE A 46 -9.30 1.86 -7.60
CA ILE A 46 -9.68 0.50 -7.17
C ILE A 46 -9.20 0.25 -5.74
N VAL A 47 -8.00 0.68 -5.38
CA VAL A 47 -7.47 0.56 -4.02
C VAL A 47 -8.32 1.34 -3.03
N GLY A 48 -8.70 2.59 -3.36
CA GLY A 48 -9.59 3.41 -2.55
C GLY A 48 -10.94 2.75 -2.31
N LEU A 49 -11.59 2.24 -3.37
CA LEU A 49 -12.87 1.54 -3.28
C LEU A 49 -12.79 0.27 -2.43
N VAL A 50 -11.74 -0.55 -2.62
CA VAL A 50 -11.53 -1.77 -1.82
C VAL A 50 -11.24 -1.43 -0.35
N ALA A 51 -10.46 -0.38 -0.08
CA ALA A 51 -10.18 0.08 1.28
C ALA A 51 -11.45 0.61 1.97
N VAL A 52 -12.32 1.32 1.24
CA VAL A 52 -13.64 1.76 1.73
C VAL A 52 -14.52 0.56 2.06
N ALA A 53 -14.67 -0.39 1.13
CA ALA A 53 -15.44 -1.60 1.35
C ALA A 53 -14.92 -2.41 2.55
N PHE A 54 -13.60 -2.50 2.69
CA PHE A 54 -12.97 -3.17 3.82
C PHE A 54 -13.27 -2.44 5.14
N ARG A 55 -13.14 -1.11 5.18
CA ARG A 55 -13.43 -0.32 6.38
C ARG A 55 -14.91 -0.42 6.78
N LEU A 56 -15.84 -0.32 5.84
CA LEU A 56 -17.27 -0.48 6.12
C LEU A 56 -17.58 -1.89 6.64
N SER A 57 -16.98 -2.92 6.05
CA SER A 57 -17.15 -4.30 6.53
C SER A 57 -16.62 -4.49 7.95
N LEU A 58 -15.51 -3.83 8.30
CA LEU A 58 -14.97 -3.86 9.66
C LEU A 58 -15.88 -3.15 10.66
N LEU A 59 -16.45 -2.00 10.29
CA LEU A 59 -17.39 -1.26 11.13
C LEU A 59 -18.67 -2.07 11.40
N GLU A 60 -19.20 -2.74 10.38
CA GLU A 60 -20.38 -3.61 10.56
C GLU A 60 -20.05 -4.86 11.39
N ALA A 61 -18.87 -5.47 11.18
CA ALA A 61 -18.42 -6.59 12.02
C ALA A 61 -18.24 -6.17 13.49
N GLU A 62 -17.70 -4.98 13.73
CA GLU A 62 -17.56 -4.39 15.05
C GLU A 62 -18.93 -4.11 15.69
N ARG A 63 -19.85 -3.49 14.95
CA ARG A 63 -21.23 -3.24 15.41
C ARG A 63 -21.94 -4.54 15.76
N PHE A 64 -21.81 -5.56 14.93
CA PHE A 64 -22.38 -6.88 15.18
C PHE A 64 -21.79 -7.53 16.44
N ARG A 65 -20.46 -7.47 16.60
CA ARG A 65 -19.79 -7.94 17.82
C ARG A 65 -20.31 -7.21 19.06
N TYR A 66 -20.44 -5.88 19.02
CA TYR A 66 -20.97 -5.11 20.14
C TYR A 66 -22.42 -5.48 20.47
N PHE A 67 -23.26 -5.68 19.46
CA PHE A 67 -24.64 -6.15 19.65
C PHE A 67 -24.69 -7.49 20.38
N LEU A 68 -23.89 -8.48 19.95
CA LEU A 68 -23.84 -9.78 20.60
C LEU A 68 -23.36 -9.69 22.05
N VAL A 69 -22.32 -8.87 22.30
CA VAL A 69 -21.80 -8.66 23.66
C VAL A 69 -22.82 -7.95 24.54
N ALA A 70 -23.61 -7.00 24.00
CA ALA A 70 -24.66 -6.33 24.75
C ALA A 70 -25.76 -7.32 25.18
N LEU A 71 -26.22 -8.18 24.26
CA LEU A 71 -27.20 -9.22 24.58
C LEU A 71 -26.70 -10.19 25.66
N ALA A 72 -25.42 -10.56 25.60
CA ALA A 72 -24.82 -11.47 26.57
C ALA A 72 -24.73 -10.89 27.99
N ARG A 73 -24.71 -9.56 28.15
CA ARG A 73 -24.66 -8.92 29.48
C ARG A 73 -25.88 -9.20 30.35
N GLU A 74 -27.01 -9.58 29.75
CA GLU A 74 -28.21 -10.02 30.46
C GLU A 74 -27.99 -11.36 31.19
N HIS A 75 -26.91 -12.08 30.86
CA HIS A 75 -26.56 -13.37 31.46
C HIS A 75 -25.10 -13.38 31.98
N PRO A 76 -24.86 -12.86 33.20
CA PRO A 76 -23.51 -12.59 33.72
C PRO A 76 -22.57 -13.81 33.78
N TRP A 77 -23.13 -15.01 33.96
CA TRP A 77 -22.32 -16.23 34.14
C TRP A 77 -21.56 -16.67 32.88
N TRP A 78 -22.04 -16.34 31.68
CA TRP A 78 -21.37 -16.70 30.42
C TRP A 78 -20.98 -15.51 29.56
N ALA A 79 -21.40 -14.29 29.90
CA ALA A 79 -21.07 -13.07 29.17
C ALA A 79 -19.57 -12.92 28.81
N PRO A 80 -18.60 -13.24 29.70
CA PRO A 80 -17.18 -13.14 29.39
C PRO A 80 -16.69 -14.16 28.35
N ALA A 81 -17.36 -15.31 28.21
CA ALA A 81 -16.97 -16.36 27.27
C ALA A 81 -17.24 -15.97 25.81
N LEU A 82 -18.21 -15.08 25.57
CA LEU A 82 -18.63 -14.71 24.22
C LEU A 82 -17.54 -13.93 23.44
N PRO A 83 -16.91 -12.87 23.97
CA PRO A 83 -15.78 -12.22 23.30
C PRO A 83 -14.63 -13.19 22.98
N VAL A 84 -14.34 -14.14 23.88
CA VAL A 84 -13.31 -15.17 23.69
C VAL A 84 -13.69 -16.10 22.53
N LEU A 85 -14.95 -16.53 22.47
CA LEU A 85 -15.47 -17.36 21.39
C LEU A 85 -15.41 -16.63 20.05
N LEU A 86 -15.89 -15.39 19.98
CA LEU A 86 -15.85 -14.56 18.77
C LEU A 86 -14.42 -14.36 18.26
N GLY A 87 -13.50 -14.03 19.16
CA GLY A 87 -12.08 -13.88 18.84
C GLY A 87 -11.46 -15.18 18.32
N THR A 88 -11.78 -16.31 18.96
CA THR A 88 -11.26 -17.64 18.58
C THR A 88 -11.82 -18.10 17.24
N CYS A 89 -13.12 -17.92 16.99
CA CYS A 89 -13.75 -18.21 15.70
C CYS A 89 -13.18 -17.32 14.60
N GLY A 90 -13.05 -16.01 14.85
CA GLY A 90 -12.44 -15.06 13.92
C GLY A 90 -11.00 -15.44 13.56
N ALA A 91 -10.19 -15.79 14.57
CA ALA A 91 -8.83 -16.29 14.39
C ALA A 91 -8.81 -17.59 13.58
N ALA A 92 -9.66 -18.57 13.93
CA ALA A 92 -9.71 -19.86 13.24
C ALA A 92 -10.06 -19.70 11.75
N ILE A 93 -11.04 -18.86 11.43
CA ILE A 93 -11.42 -18.55 10.03
C ILE A 93 -10.25 -17.87 9.30
N ALA A 94 -9.65 -16.83 9.90
CA ALA A 94 -8.52 -16.14 9.29
C ALA A 94 -7.33 -17.08 9.03
N VAL A 95 -6.98 -17.91 10.02
CA VAL A 95 -5.90 -18.91 9.90
C VAL A 95 -6.22 -19.96 8.85
N TYR A 96 -7.47 -20.45 8.79
CA TYR A 96 -7.90 -21.41 7.77
C TYR A 96 -7.75 -20.83 6.36
N LEU A 97 -8.26 -19.62 6.13
CA LEU A 97 -8.16 -18.94 4.83
C LEU A 97 -6.69 -18.76 4.41
N VAL A 98 -5.83 -18.29 5.31
CA VAL A 98 -4.40 -18.12 5.03
C VAL A 98 -3.73 -19.47 4.75
N ARG A 99 -3.87 -20.46 5.63
CA ARG A 99 -3.14 -21.73 5.51
C ARG A 99 -3.61 -22.57 4.32
N ARG A 100 -4.90 -22.53 3.98
CA ARG A 100 -5.47 -23.40 2.93
C ARG A 100 -5.56 -22.72 1.56
N VAL A 101 -5.73 -21.40 1.50
CA VAL A 101 -6.03 -20.70 0.23
C VAL A 101 -4.84 -19.89 -0.28
N ALA A 102 -4.24 -19.05 0.57
CA ALA A 102 -3.12 -18.18 0.21
C ALA A 102 -2.13 -17.99 1.39
N PRO A 103 -1.17 -18.90 1.58
CA PRO A 103 -0.18 -18.82 2.66
C PRO A 103 0.65 -17.52 2.65
N GLU A 104 0.83 -16.95 1.46
CA GLU A 104 1.50 -15.67 1.26
C GLU A 104 0.72 -14.48 1.85
N ALA A 105 -0.57 -14.61 2.17
CA ALA A 105 -1.39 -13.58 2.81
C ALA A 105 -1.18 -13.50 4.34
N SER A 106 -0.21 -14.21 4.90
CA SER A 106 0.12 -14.20 6.34
C SER A 106 0.73 -12.87 6.82
N GLY A 107 0.53 -12.54 8.09
CA GLY A 107 1.15 -11.38 8.74
C GLY A 107 0.74 -10.03 8.15
N SER A 108 1.62 -9.04 8.21
CA SER A 108 1.35 -7.69 7.66
C SER A 108 1.13 -7.72 6.14
N GLY A 109 1.97 -8.44 5.40
CA GLY A 109 1.98 -8.43 3.94
C GLY A 109 3.11 -7.60 3.34
N ILE A 110 3.66 -6.63 4.08
CA ILE A 110 4.77 -5.79 3.64
C ILE A 110 6.00 -6.62 3.23
N PRO A 111 6.48 -7.60 4.01
CA PRO A 111 7.62 -8.43 3.60
C PRO A 111 7.36 -9.20 2.30
N GLN A 112 6.12 -9.63 2.07
CA GLN A 112 5.72 -10.35 0.86
C GLN A 112 5.68 -9.41 -0.35
N VAL A 113 5.20 -8.19 -0.19
CA VAL A 113 5.25 -7.15 -1.24
C VAL A 113 6.71 -6.86 -1.61
N LYS A 114 7.60 -6.69 -0.64
CA LYS A 114 9.05 -6.52 -0.88
C LYS A 114 9.63 -7.70 -1.64
N ALA A 115 9.32 -8.92 -1.21
CA ALA A 115 9.78 -10.14 -1.88
C ALA A 115 9.33 -10.19 -3.36
N VAL A 116 8.13 -9.72 -3.67
CA VAL A 116 7.63 -9.62 -5.05
C VAL A 116 8.36 -8.55 -5.86
N LEU A 117 8.66 -7.40 -5.26
CA LEU A 117 9.39 -6.32 -5.93
C LEU A 117 10.85 -6.67 -6.21
N HIS A 118 11.46 -7.52 -5.37
CA HIS A 118 12.79 -8.10 -5.58
C HIS A 118 12.77 -9.40 -6.39
N ASP A 119 11.62 -9.77 -6.99
CA ASP A 119 11.40 -11.01 -7.75
C ASP A 119 11.77 -12.31 -7.03
N THR A 120 11.87 -12.29 -5.69
CA THR A 120 12.14 -13.50 -4.89
C THR A 120 10.89 -14.32 -4.64
N ARG A 121 9.70 -13.71 -4.77
CA ARG A 121 8.40 -14.40 -4.69
C ARG A 121 7.43 -13.87 -5.73
N ARG A 122 6.38 -14.65 -5.99
CA ARG A 122 5.23 -14.24 -6.82
C ARG A 122 4.01 -14.07 -5.93
N MET A 123 3.25 -13.01 -6.16
CA MET A 123 1.96 -12.81 -5.49
C MET A 123 0.83 -13.37 -6.34
N ARG A 124 0.00 -14.22 -5.73
CA ARG A 124 -1.12 -14.88 -6.40
C ARG A 124 -2.36 -14.02 -6.30
N ARG A 125 -3.26 -14.12 -7.28
CA ARG A 125 -4.55 -13.39 -7.30
C ARG A 125 -5.43 -13.69 -6.07
N ARG A 126 -5.20 -14.84 -5.41
CA ARG A 126 -5.92 -15.28 -4.21
C ARG A 126 -5.61 -14.44 -2.97
N VAL A 127 -4.52 -13.66 -2.97
CA VAL A 127 -4.14 -12.80 -1.84
C VAL A 127 -5.23 -11.79 -1.52
N LEU A 128 -5.80 -11.14 -2.54
CA LEU A 128 -6.79 -10.09 -2.35
C LEU A 128 -8.03 -10.57 -1.58
N PRO A 129 -8.78 -11.60 -2.03
CA PRO A 129 -9.93 -12.07 -1.28
C PRO A 129 -9.55 -12.66 0.09
N VAL A 130 -8.41 -13.36 0.20
CA VAL A 130 -7.98 -13.93 1.48
C VAL A 130 -7.64 -12.84 2.51
N LYS A 131 -6.95 -11.77 2.09
CA LYS A 131 -6.67 -10.63 2.96
C LYS A 131 -7.93 -9.89 3.37
N PHE A 132 -8.86 -9.71 2.44
CA PHE A 132 -10.12 -9.03 2.69
C PHE A 132 -10.96 -9.79 3.72
N PHE A 133 -11.32 -11.05 3.43
CA PHE A 133 -12.20 -11.82 4.32
C PHE A 133 -11.49 -12.30 5.59
N GLY A 134 -10.21 -12.66 5.51
CA GLY A 134 -9.41 -13.01 6.68
C GLY A 134 -9.21 -11.82 7.63
N GLY A 135 -9.03 -10.62 7.06
CA GLY A 135 -8.97 -9.37 7.83
C GLY A 135 -10.29 -9.06 8.54
N ILE A 136 -11.43 -9.21 7.85
CA ILE A 136 -12.76 -9.02 8.45
C ILE A 136 -12.99 -10.01 9.58
N ALA A 137 -12.69 -11.29 9.37
CA ALA A 137 -12.88 -12.32 10.41
C ALA A 137 -11.99 -12.08 11.63
N GLY A 138 -10.69 -11.77 11.42
CA GLY A 138 -9.75 -11.55 12.51
C GLY A 138 -10.00 -10.26 13.28
N ILE A 139 -10.01 -9.11 12.58
CA ILE A 139 -10.20 -7.79 13.20
C ILE A 139 -11.62 -7.67 13.72
N GLY A 140 -12.62 -8.08 12.94
CA GLY A 140 -14.04 -8.05 13.35
C GLY A 140 -14.33 -8.96 14.55
N GLY A 141 -13.60 -10.07 14.69
CA GLY A 141 -13.63 -10.93 15.88
C GLY A 141 -13.03 -10.30 17.14
N GLY A 142 -12.38 -9.13 17.03
CA GLY A 142 -11.79 -8.39 18.15
C GLY A 142 -10.31 -8.67 18.39
N LEU A 143 -9.59 -9.27 17.44
CA LEU A 143 -8.14 -9.44 17.57
C LEU A 143 -7.42 -8.10 17.47
N VAL A 144 -6.31 -7.96 18.22
CA VAL A 144 -5.46 -6.76 18.22
C VAL A 144 -4.63 -6.72 16.93
N LEU A 145 -5.24 -6.22 15.86
CA LEU A 145 -4.66 -6.13 14.52
C LEU A 145 -5.06 -4.82 13.86
N GLY A 146 -4.13 -4.21 13.13
CA GLY A 146 -4.40 -3.02 12.32
C GLY A 146 -4.95 -3.37 10.93
N ARG A 147 -5.78 -2.48 10.37
CA ARG A 147 -6.26 -2.59 8.98
C ARG A 147 -5.21 -2.23 7.92
N GLU A 148 -4.11 -1.62 8.34
CA GLU A 148 -3.05 -1.07 7.48
C GLU A 148 -2.31 -2.14 6.69
N GLY A 149 -1.84 -3.21 7.35
CA GLY A 149 -1.18 -4.33 6.68
C GLY A 149 -2.05 -4.94 5.57
N PRO A 150 -3.31 -5.33 5.88
CA PRO A 150 -4.26 -5.79 4.88
C PRO A 150 -4.46 -4.81 3.72
N THR A 151 -4.66 -3.51 3.95
CA THR A 151 -4.89 -2.54 2.86
C THR A 151 -3.65 -2.35 1.99
N ILE A 152 -2.45 -2.31 2.57
CA ILE A 152 -1.17 -2.24 1.82
C ILE A 152 -1.02 -3.48 0.92
N HIS A 153 -1.22 -4.68 1.47
CA HIS A 153 -1.04 -5.91 0.71
C HIS A 153 -2.11 -6.09 -0.38
N MET A 154 -3.38 -5.77 -0.07
CA MET A 154 -4.44 -5.74 -1.07
C MET A 154 -4.15 -4.68 -2.14
N GLY A 155 -3.63 -3.53 -1.75
CA GLY A 155 -3.21 -2.46 -2.66
C GLY A 155 -2.15 -2.93 -3.65
N ALA A 156 -1.11 -3.60 -3.16
CA ALA A 156 -0.10 -4.23 -4.00
C ALA A 156 -0.69 -5.28 -4.95
N ALA A 157 -1.62 -6.12 -4.45
CA ALA A 157 -2.32 -7.12 -5.26
C ALA A 157 -3.16 -6.49 -6.38
N ILE A 158 -3.81 -5.36 -6.11
CA ILE A 158 -4.54 -4.56 -7.11
C ILE A 158 -3.57 -3.96 -8.13
N GLY A 159 -2.44 -3.41 -7.69
CA GLY A 159 -1.39 -2.94 -8.59
C GLY A 159 -0.90 -4.02 -9.55
N GLN A 160 -0.68 -5.25 -9.05
CA GLN A 160 -0.35 -6.40 -9.88
C GLN A 160 -1.50 -6.78 -10.83
N MET A 161 -2.75 -6.77 -10.35
CA MET A 161 -3.92 -7.08 -11.15
C MET A 161 -4.07 -6.12 -12.34
N VAL A 162 -4.00 -4.81 -12.08
CA VAL A 162 -4.06 -3.77 -13.12
C VAL A 162 -2.88 -3.89 -14.09
N SER A 163 -1.69 -4.22 -13.62
CA SER A 163 -0.53 -4.48 -14.50
C SER A 163 -0.72 -5.68 -15.44
N GLY A 164 -1.66 -6.59 -15.12
CA GLY A 164 -2.03 -7.71 -15.98
C GLY A 164 -3.14 -7.38 -16.98
N TRP A 165 -3.93 -6.33 -16.73
CA TRP A 165 -4.96 -5.83 -17.65
C TRP A 165 -4.38 -4.94 -18.74
N VAL A 166 -3.21 -4.35 -18.49
CA VAL A 166 -2.53 -3.43 -19.40
C VAL A 166 -1.17 -4.00 -19.78
N SER A 167 -0.76 -3.89 -21.04
CA SER A 167 0.59 -4.28 -21.45
C SER A 167 1.64 -3.43 -20.73
N CYS A 168 2.36 -4.05 -19.80
CA CYS A 168 3.38 -3.40 -18.96
C CYS A 168 4.71 -4.16 -19.05
N THR A 169 5.80 -3.40 -19.05
CA THR A 169 7.15 -3.93 -18.83
C THR A 169 7.30 -4.43 -17.38
N PRO A 170 8.29 -5.29 -17.08
CA PRO A 170 8.55 -5.73 -15.71
C PRO A 170 8.79 -4.57 -14.73
N ARG A 171 9.45 -3.50 -15.20
CA ARG A 171 9.70 -2.29 -14.40
C ARG A 171 8.41 -1.54 -14.09
N GLU A 172 7.55 -1.31 -15.09
CA GLU A 172 6.24 -0.68 -14.89
C GLU A 172 5.34 -1.51 -13.98
N ARG A 173 5.37 -2.84 -14.09
CA ARG A 173 4.65 -3.73 -13.18
C ARG A 173 5.09 -3.52 -11.73
N ARG A 174 6.40 -3.51 -11.45
CA ARG A 174 6.91 -3.23 -10.10
C ARG A 174 6.48 -1.85 -9.61
N THR A 175 6.53 -0.84 -10.47
CA THR A 175 6.03 0.51 -10.17
C THR A 175 4.54 0.52 -9.79
N LEU A 176 3.68 -0.21 -10.51
CA LEU A 176 2.25 -0.27 -10.20
C LEU A 176 1.96 -1.05 -8.91
N ILE A 177 2.71 -2.12 -8.64
CA ILE A 177 2.62 -2.87 -7.38
C ILE A 177 3.01 -1.98 -6.19
N ALA A 178 4.14 -1.27 -6.30
CA ALA A 178 4.60 -0.34 -5.28
C ALA A 178 3.61 0.84 -5.08
N ALA A 179 3.14 1.44 -6.17
CA ALA A 179 2.13 2.50 -6.12
C ALA A 179 0.82 2.03 -5.47
N GLY A 180 0.38 0.81 -5.76
CA GLY A 180 -0.78 0.20 -5.10
C GLY A 180 -0.56 -0.02 -3.60
N ALA A 181 0.63 -0.43 -3.19
CA ALA A 181 0.99 -0.57 -1.77
C ALA A 181 0.92 0.78 -1.03
N GLY A 182 1.51 1.84 -1.62
CA GLY A 182 1.43 3.20 -1.09
C GLY A 182 0.00 3.75 -1.04
N ALA A 183 -0.80 3.49 -2.07
CA ALA A 183 -2.21 3.82 -2.10
C ALA A 183 -3.02 3.11 -1.00
N GLY A 184 -2.67 1.87 -0.67
CA GLY A 184 -3.28 1.11 0.42
C GLY A 184 -2.97 1.69 1.80
N LEU A 185 -1.75 2.22 2.00
CA LEU A 185 -1.39 2.96 3.20
C LEU A 185 -2.14 4.30 3.27
N ALA A 186 -2.15 5.06 2.18
CA ALA A 186 -2.83 6.34 2.08
C ALA A 186 -4.32 6.22 2.43
N ALA A 187 -5.00 5.25 1.83
CA ALA A 187 -6.42 4.96 2.08
C ALA A 187 -6.71 4.47 3.51
N ALA A 188 -5.74 3.83 4.18
CA ALA A 188 -5.91 3.42 5.57
C ALA A 188 -5.88 4.64 6.51
N PHE A 189 -5.01 5.61 6.25
CA PHE A 189 -4.67 6.67 7.19
C PHE A 189 -5.14 8.07 6.81
N ASN A 190 -5.78 8.23 5.66
CA ASN A 190 -6.08 9.55 5.11
C ASN A 190 -4.80 10.38 4.86
N ALA A 191 -3.72 9.72 4.42
CA ALA A 191 -2.35 10.25 4.42
C ALA A 191 -1.57 9.93 3.12
N PRO A 192 -1.80 10.68 2.03
CA PRO A 192 -1.21 10.38 0.72
C PRO A 192 0.31 10.55 0.68
N LEU A 193 0.85 11.55 1.41
CA LEU A 193 2.30 11.77 1.50
C LEU A 193 3.00 10.66 2.29
N ALA A 194 2.36 10.13 3.34
CA ALA A 194 2.87 8.97 4.07
C ALA A 194 2.92 7.74 3.16
N GLY A 195 1.88 7.53 2.33
CA GLY A 195 1.86 6.49 1.28
C GLY A 195 3.05 6.59 0.32
N LEU A 196 3.38 7.79 -0.13
CA LEU A 196 4.54 8.06 -0.98
C LEU A 196 5.86 7.75 -0.29
N VAL A 197 6.10 8.34 0.89
CA VAL A 197 7.36 8.19 1.63
C VAL A 197 7.59 6.73 2.01
N PHE A 198 6.54 6.03 2.46
CA PHE A 198 6.59 4.60 2.76
C PHE A 198 7.08 3.76 1.57
N VAL A 199 6.63 4.07 0.35
CA VAL A 199 7.09 3.34 -0.83
C VAL A 199 8.57 3.63 -1.14
N LEU A 200 8.97 4.89 -1.02
CA LEU A 200 10.32 5.33 -1.32
C LEU A 200 11.35 4.82 -0.31
N GLU A 201 11.03 4.84 0.98
CA GLU A 201 11.97 4.48 2.05
C GLU A 201 11.91 3.00 2.41
N GLU A 202 10.71 2.43 2.52
CA GLU A 202 10.53 1.12 3.09
C GLU A 202 10.27 0.05 2.03
N VAL A 203 9.40 0.27 1.06
CA VAL A 203 8.95 -0.80 0.13
C VAL A 203 9.92 -1.05 -1.03
N GLN A 204 10.28 -0.02 -1.79
CA GLN A 204 11.05 -0.19 -3.04
C GLN A 204 12.50 0.33 -2.94
N ARG A 205 12.77 1.34 -2.10
CA ARG A 205 14.11 1.96 -1.98
C ARG A 205 14.67 2.46 -3.31
N ASP A 206 13.79 2.91 -4.20
CA ASP A 206 14.12 3.48 -5.51
C ASP A 206 13.38 4.81 -5.70
N PHE A 207 14.15 5.89 -5.83
CA PHE A 207 13.66 7.26 -6.00
C PHE A 207 13.46 7.64 -7.47
N SER A 208 13.32 6.66 -8.37
CA SER A 208 13.09 6.96 -9.78
C SER A 208 11.82 7.80 -9.98
N PRO A 209 11.83 8.79 -10.90
CA PRO A 209 10.70 9.69 -11.10
C PRO A 209 9.38 8.97 -11.43
N ALA A 210 9.47 7.81 -12.09
CA ALA A 210 8.33 6.96 -12.40
C ALA A 210 7.64 6.40 -11.14
N VAL A 211 8.43 5.89 -10.17
CA VAL A 211 7.91 5.36 -8.90
C VAL A 211 7.30 6.49 -8.09
N PHE A 212 7.99 7.63 -8.02
CA PHE A 212 7.49 8.81 -7.34
C PHE A 212 6.13 9.25 -7.90
N THR A 213 6.03 9.49 -9.22
CA THR A 213 4.80 10.02 -9.81
C THR A 213 3.65 9.01 -9.73
N ALA A 214 3.92 7.73 -10.01
CA ALA A 214 2.89 6.70 -9.94
C ALA A 214 2.35 6.55 -8.52
N THR A 215 3.24 6.52 -7.52
CA THR A 215 2.84 6.35 -6.12
C THR A 215 2.10 7.57 -5.60
N LEU A 216 2.58 8.78 -5.89
CA LEU A 216 1.91 10.01 -5.47
C LEU A 216 0.49 10.10 -6.03
N VAL A 217 0.33 9.83 -7.34
CA VAL A 217 -0.97 9.87 -8.00
C VAL A 217 -1.90 8.78 -7.48
N ALA A 218 -1.43 7.53 -7.37
CA ALA A 218 -2.25 6.45 -6.85
C ALA A 218 -2.67 6.70 -5.38
N SER A 219 -1.76 7.21 -4.56
CA SER A 219 -2.02 7.54 -3.15
C SER A 219 -3.00 8.69 -3.01
N ALA A 220 -2.84 9.77 -3.79
CA ALA A 220 -3.77 10.88 -3.80
C ALA A 220 -5.18 10.46 -4.27
N VAL A 221 -5.28 9.67 -5.33
CA VAL A 221 -6.57 9.18 -5.83
C VAL A 221 -7.24 8.25 -4.83
N ALA A 222 -6.50 7.33 -4.21
CA ALA A 222 -7.04 6.44 -3.19
C ALA A 222 -7.53 7.23 -1.98
N ASP A 223 -6.74 8.20 -1.51
CA ASP A 223 -7.07 9.11 -0.42
C ASP A 223 -8.35 9.90 -0.72
N VAL A 224 -8.42 10.57 -1.87
CA VAL A 224 -9.62 11.31 -2.32
C VAL A 224 -10.84 10.39 -2.40
N THR A 225 -10.69 9.20 -2.97
CA THR A 225 -11.78 8.20 -3.04
C THR A 225 -12.28 7.84 -1.65
N THR A 226 -11.38 7.62 -0.69
CA THR A 226 -11.77 7.32 0.70
C THR A 226 -12.42 8.51 1.39
N ARG A 227 -11.92 9.73 1.20
CA ARG A 227 -12.48 10.96 1.80
C ARG A 227 -13.89 11.25 1.28
N LEU A 228 -14.14 11.03 0.00
CA LEU A 228 -15.45 11.24 -0.61
C LEU A 228 -16.51 10.30 -0.05
N LEU A 229 -16.14 9.05 0.28
CA LEU A 229 -17.07 8.02 0.72
C LEU A 229 -17.19 7.86 2.23
N LEU A 230 -16.14 8.20 2.99
CA LEU A 230 -16.07 7.99 4.44
C LEU A 230 -15.94 9.29 5.24
N GLY A 231 -15.87 10.44 4.57
CA GLY A 231 -15.67 11.75 5.17
C GLY A 231 -14.19 12.16 5.28
N GLN A 232 -13.98 13.44 5.57
CA GLN A 232 -12.66 14.09 5.52
C GLN A 232 -11.91 14.14 6.86
N LEU A 233 -12.55 13.70 7.95
CA LEU A 233 -11.98 13.84 9.29
C LEU A 233 -10.69 13.03 9.45
N PRO A 234 -9.70 13.56 10.20
CA PRO A 234 -8.48 12.82 10.49
C PRO A 234 -8.81 11.58 11.31
N VAL A 235 -8.04 10.51 11.10
CA VAL A 235 -8.19 9.27 11.89
C VAL A 235 -7.91 9.53 13.37
N PHE A 236 -6.99 10.46 13.67
CA PHE A 236 -6.63 10.89 15.01
C PHE A 236 -6.81 12.39 15.14
N HIS A 237 -7.65 12.82 16.08
CA HIS A 237 -7.82 14.23 16.41
C HIS A 237 -7.03 14.54 17.69
N VAL A 238 -5.83 15.11 17.54
CA VAL A 238 -4.97 15.50 18.67
C VAL A 238 -4.88 17.02 18.72
N THR A 239 -5.36 17.61 19.81
CA THR A 239 -5.21 19.05 20.09
C THR A 239 -3.88 19.29 20.80
N THR A 240 -2.89 19.83 20.10
CA THR A 240 -1.63 20.26 20.72
C THR A 240 -1.79 21.67 21.26
N ASN A 241 -1.81 21.83 22.58
CA ASN A 241 -2.03 23.14 23.21
C ASN A 241 -0.74 23.95 23.46
N ALA A 242 0.44 23.37 23.24
CA ALA A 242 1.72 24.07 23.40
C ALA A 242 2.79 23.53 22.44
N ILE A 243 3.55 24.44 21.83
CA ILE A 243 4.78 24.08 21.10
C ILE A 243 5.85 23.74 22.16
N PRO A 244 6.42 22.52 22.16
CA PRO A 244 7.44 22.16 23.13
C PRO A 244 8.65 23.08 22.99
N SER A 245 9.21 23.51 24.13
CA SER A 245 10.41 24.35 24.14
C SER A 245 11.62 23.57 23.64
N LEU A 246 12.63 24.28 23.11
CA LEU A 246 13.90 23.66 22.68
C LEU A 246 14.62 22.95 23.83
N VAL A 247 14.31 23.33 25.09
CA VAL A 247 14.84 22.69 26.30
C VAL A 247 14.33 21.25 26.46
N ALA A 248 13.22 20.88 25.82
CA ALA A 248 12.69 19.51 25.82
C ALA A 248 13.41 18.56 24.85
N LEU A 249 14.31 19.05 23.99
CA LEU A 249 15.03 18.21 23.01
C LEU A 249 15.83 17.06 23.63
N PRO A 250 16.56 17.23 24.77
CA PRO A 250 17.23 16.11 25.43
C PRO A 250 16.24 15.02 25.89
N VAL A 251 15.04 15.40 26.32
CA VAL A 251 13.99 14.42 26.68
C VAL A 251 13.56 13.64 25.46
N ALA A 252 13.34 14.30 24.32
CA ALA A 252 13.02 13.63 23.06
C ALA A 252 14.13 12.68 22.60
N LEU A 253 15.40 13.05 22.81
CA LEU A 253 16.54 12.17 22.53
C LEU A 253 16.54 10.93 23.43
N VAL A 254 16.30 11.09 24.74
CA VAL A 254 16.23 9.96 25.68
C VAL A 254 15.05 9.02 25.36
N VAL A 255 13.92 9.57 24.91
CA VAL A 255 12.76 8.75 24.49
C VAL A 255 13.05 7.99 23.19
N GLY A 256 13.88 8.55 22.30
CA GLY A 256 14.23 7.95 21.02
C GLY A 256 15.44 7.01 21.04
N ALA A 257 16.23 7.01 22.11
CA ALA A 257 17.41 6.17 22.31
C ALA A 257 17.05 4.76 22.79
#